data_AF-A0A231GTY8-F1
#
_entry.id   AF-A0A231GTY8-F1
#
_cell.length_a   1.000
_cell.length_b   1.000
_cell.length_c   1.000
_cell.angle_alpha   90.00
_cell.angle_beta   90.00
_cell.angle_gamma   90.00
#
_symmetry.space_group_name_H-M   'P 1'
#
loop_
_entity.id
_entity.type
_entity.pdbx_description
1 polymer ?
#
loop_
_entity_poly.entity_id
_entity_poly.type
_entity_poly.pdbx_seq_one_letter_code
_entity_poly.pdbx_strand_id
1 'polypeptide(L)'
;MDFGQPNQKPTAICLVRAEVSGSHATRHAMEVQRHAERLGYLHLYTVRPPADATDPVGYALGLAASLNVDAVVVYDLETVGNTPSRVCEMFDLETVCPPATWAANLPGFSDPEHSHPQQPLTADTAQQIMQQHKNCRAVECPRKASAYSCLVREGKIVPPVDTPRERAAARAPRFRPRRTNDAPLPDGVSLETLLDVLGGLADYASVGKQ
;
A
#
# COMPACT_ATOMS: atom_id res chain seq x y z
N MET A 1 9.29 -26.33 26.96
CA MET A 1 8.13 -26.90 26.26
C MET A 1 7.74 -25.88 25.22
N ASP A 2 7.92 -26.26 23.96
CA ASP A 2 7.76 -25.41 22.79
C ASP A 2 6.27 -25.29 22.47
N PHE A 3 5.69 -24.11 22.67
CA PHE A 3 4.32 -23.83 22.24
C PHE A 3 4.40 -23.36 20.78
N GLY A 4 4.52 -24.33 19.87
CA GLY A 4 4.23 -24.08 18.46
C GLY A 4 2.80 -23.57 18.34
N GLN A 5 2.64 -22.24 18.28
CA GLN A 5 1.36 -21.64 17.95
C GLN A 5 0.92 -22.18 16.59
N PRO A 6 -0.37 -22.52 16.41
CA PRO A 6 -0.86 -22.94 15.12
C PRO A 6 -0.51 -21.85 14.12
N ASN A 7 -0.01 -22.24 12.95
CA ASN A 7 0.27 -21.41 11.79
C ASN A 7 -1.02 -20.65 11.40
N GLN A 8 -1.34 -19.57 12.11
CA GLN A 8 -2.52 -18.77 11.89
C GLN A 8 -2.27 -17.96 10.63
N LYS A 9 -3.08 -18.22 9.60
CA LYS A 9 -3.09 -17.38 8.41
C LYS A 9 -3.38 -15.94 8.84
N PRO A 10 -2.64 -14.96 8.31
CA PRO A 10 -2.90 -13.56 8.61
C PRO A 10 -4.36 -13.25 8.24
N THR A 11 -5.03 -12.46 9.06
CA THR A 11 -6.45 -12.16 8.94
C THR A 11 -6.66 -10.84 8.23
N ALA A 12 -7.75 -10.73 7.47
CA ALA A 12 -8.08 -9.49 6.79
C ALA A 12 -9.59 -9.20 6.82
N ILE A 13 -9.93 -7.91 6.84
CA ILE A 13 -11.25 -7.45 6.44
C ILE A 13 -11.20 -6.89 5.02
N CYS A 14 -12.33 -6.94 4.33
CA CYS A 14 -12.52 -6.24 3.07
C CYS A 14 -13.37 -4.99 3.30
N LEU A 15 -13.04 -3.87 2.67
CA LEU A 15 -13.86 -2.65 2.71
C LEU A 15 -14.47 -2.38 1.33
N VAL A 16 -15.79 -2.18 1.31
CA VAL A 16 -16.54 -1.73 0.13
C VAL A 16 -17.39 -0.53 0.48
N ARG A 17 -17.13 0.58 -0.20
CA ARG A 17 -17.89 1.82 -0.09
C ARG A 17 -18.86 1.93 -1.27
N ALA A 18 -20.16 2.03 -0.98
CA ALA A 18 -21.21 2.01 -1.98
C ALA A 18 -21.17 3.25 -2.89
N GLU A 19 -20.83 4.41 -2.31
CA GLU A 19 -20.68 5.68 -3.00
C GLU A 19 -19.48 5.72 -3.95
N VAL A 20 -18.42 4.93 -3.67
CA VAL A 20 -17.25 4.79 -4.55
C VAL A 20 -17.50 3.71 -5.60
N SER A 21 -17.97 2.54 -5.17
CA SER A 21 -18.15 1.39 -6.05
C SER A 21 -19.37 1.50 -6.97
N GLY A 22 -20.36 2.32 -6.60
CA GLY A 22 -21.60 2.49 -7.35
C GLY A 22 -22.28 1.16 -7.67
N SER A 23 -22.68 0.98 -8.93
CA SER A 23 -23.27 -0.26 -9.44
C SER A 23 -22.35 -1.48 -9.37
N HIS A 24 -21.04 -1.28 -9.18
CA HIS A 24 -20.05 -2.36 -9.10
C HIS A 24 -19.85 -2.88 -7.66
N ALA A 25 -20.58 -2.37 -6.66
CA ALA A 25 -20.37 -2.74 -5.24
C ALA A 25 -20.45 -4.24 -4.93
N THR A 26 -21.25 -5.01 -5.66
CA THR A 26 -21.31 -6.48 -5.51
C THR A 26 -20.08 -7.14 -6.12
N ARG A 27 -19.66 -6.67 -7.31
CA ARG A 27 -18.46 -7.16 -8.00
C ARG A 27 -17.20 -6.87 -7.18
N HIS A 28 -17.03 -5.63 -6.73
CA HIS A 28 -15.88 -5.22 -5.93
C HIS A 28 -15.78 -6.07 -4.65
N ALA A 29 -16.89 -6.35 -3.97
CA ALA A 29 -16.90 -7.20 -2.77
C ALA A 29 -16.38 -8.63 -3.03
N MET A 30 -16.76 -9.22 -4.17
CA MET A 30 -16.24 -10.55 -4.55
C MET A 30 -14.76 -10.48 -4.93
N GLU A 31 -14.34 -9.41 -5.61
CA GLU A 31 -12.96 -9.25 -6.07
C GLU A 31 -11.97 -9.01 -4.93
N VAL A 32 -12.34 -8.18 -3.94
CA VAL A 32 -11.51 -7.95 -2.74
C VAL A 32 -11.38 -9.21 -1.89
N GLN A 33 -12.46 -9.97 -1.73
CA GLN A 33 -12.41 -11.23 -0.99
C GLN A 33 -11.50 -12.25 -1.70
N ARG A 34 -11.71 -12.48 -3.00
CA ARG A 34 -10.84 -13.38 -3.79
C ARG A 34 -9.39 -12.92 -3.79
N HIS A 35 -9.14 -11.61 -3.77
CA HIS A 35 -7.79 -11.09 -3.70
C HIS A 35 -7.13 -11.38 -2.35
N ALA A 36 -7.83 -11.17 -1.23
CA ALA A 36 -7.37 -11.52 0.10
C ALA A 36 -7.01 -13.02 0.19
N GLU A 37 -7.92 -13.89 -0.28
CA GLU A 37 -7.72 -15.34 -0.28
C GLU A 37 -6.49 -15.77 -1.10
N ARG A 38 -6.27 -15.14 -2.26
CA ARG A 38 -5.08 -15.40 -3.11
C ARG A 38 -3.77 -15.00 -2.44
N LEU A 39 -3.77 -13.92 -1.67
CA LEU A 39 -2.61 -13.48 -0.90
C LEU A 39 -2.38 -14.31 0.37
N GLY A 40 -3.28 -15.26 0.67
CA GLY A 40 -3.16 -16.16 1.81
C GLY A 40 -3.81 -15.64 3.09
N TYR A 41 -4.51 -14.51 3.02
CA TYR A 41 -5.26 -13.99 4.16
C TYR A 41 -6.51 -14.82 4.44
N LEU A 42 -6.86 -14.95 5.72
CA LEU A 42 -8.17 -15.39 6.18
C LEU A 42 -9.12 -14.19 6.16
N HIS A 43 -10.06 -14.17 5.21
CA HIS A 43 -11.12 -13.16 5.17
C HIS A 43 -12.10 -13.37 6.32
N LEU A 44 -12.21 -12.38 7.21
CA LEU A 44 -13.14 -12.44 8.34
C LEU A 44 -14.49 -11.82 8.02
N TYR A 45 -14.49 -10.66 7.36
CA TYR A 45 -15.70 -9.88 7.13
C TYR A 45 -15.53 -8.85 6.01
N THR A 46 -16.63 -8.54 5.31
CA THR A 46 -16.69 -7.44 4.34
C THR A 46 -17.49 -6.28 4.93
N VAL A 47 -16.78 -5.22 5.31
CA VAL A 47 -17.35 -3.99 5.84
C VAL A 47 -17.99 -3.19 4.72
N ARG A 48 -19.26 -2.82 4.94
CA ARG A 48 -20.00 -1.83 4.16
C ARG A 48 -20.44 -0.73 5.12
N PRO A 49 -19.69 0.39 5.20
CA PRO A 49 -20.06 1.47 6.11
C PRO A 49 -21.48 1.99 5.80
N PRO A 50 -22.22 2.46 6.81
CA PRO A 50 -23.50 3.15 6.59
C PRO A 50 -23.35 4.32 5.61
N ALA A 51 -24.36 4.55 4.78
CA ALA A 51 -24.32 5.58 3.74
C ALA A 51 -24.24 7.02 4.30
N ASP A 52 -24.67 7.21 5.54
CA ASP A 52 -24.67 8.48 6.29
C ASP A 52 -23.45 8.63 7.21
N ALA A 53 -22.52 7.67 7.22
CA ALA A 53 -21.33 7.75 8.04
C ALA A 53 -20.48 8.97 7.64
N THR A 54 -20.22 9.87 8.59
CA THR A 54 -19.37 11.06 8.37
C THR A 54 -17.93 10.69 7.99
N ASP A 55 -17.48 9.52 8.42
CA ASP A 55 -16.15 8.99 8.14
C ASP A 55 -16.20 7.47 7.90
N PRO A 56 -16.56 7.03 6.67
CA PRO A 56 -16.74 5.61 6.36
C PRO A 56 -15.43 4.82 6.42
N VAL A 57 -14.29 5.48 6.16
CA VAL A 57 -12.96 4.85 6.27
C VAL A 57 -12.60 4.67 7.75
N GLY A 58 -12.80 5.69 8.58
CA GLY A 58 -12.59 5.57 10.03
C GLY A 58 -13.47 4.50 10.68
N TYR A 59 -14.73 4.38 10.25
CA TYR A 59 -15.62 3.30 10.68
C TYR A 59 -15.04 1.91 10.40
N ALA A 60 -14.54 1.69 9.18
CA ALA A 60 -13.92 0.43 8.80
C ALA A 60 -12.64 0.13 9.58
N LEU A 61 -11.80 1.15 9.83
CA LEU A 61 -10.58 1.00 10.62
C LEU A 61 -10.88 0.69 12.09
N GLY A 62 -11.94 1.28 12.67
CA GLY A 62 -12.41 0.94 14.02
C GLY A 62 -12.85 -0.53 14.14
N LEU A 63 -13.54 -1.05 13.12
CA LEU A 63 -13.89 -2.48 13.05
C LEU A 63 -12.66 -3.37 12.85
N ALA A 64 -11.73 -2.99 11.96
CA ALA A 64 -10.47 -3.70 11.75
C ALA A 64 -9.68 -3.84 13.06
N ALA A 65 -9.55 -2.73 13.81
CA ALA A 65 -8.89 -2.71 15.11
C ALA A 65 -9.59 -3.61 16.14
N SER A 66 -10.93 -3.54 16.18
CA SER A 66 -11.74 -4.35 17.11
C SER A 66 -11.66 -5.85 16.83
N LEU A 67 -11.50 -6.22 15.56
CA LEU A 67 -11.32 -7.61 15.11
C LEU A 67 -9.85 -8.06 15.17
N ASN A 68 -8.91 -7.15 15.48
CA ASN A 68 -7.47 -7.39 15.51
C ASN A 68 -6.98 -8.07 14.22
N VAL A 69 -7.36 -7.51 13.07
CA VAL A 69 -6.91 -8.03 11.77
C VAL A 69 -5.53 -7.53 11.41
N ASP A 70 -4.83 -8.27 10.54
CA ASP A 70 -3.50 -7.92 10.06
C ASP A 70 -3.56 -6.96 8.85
N ALA A 71 -4.59 -7.08 8.01
CA ALA A 71 -4.72 -6.29 6.80
C ALA A 71 -6.15 -5.80 6.49
N VAL A 72 -6.22 -4.71 5.73
CA VAL A 72 -7.44 -4.20 5.10
C VAL A 72 -7.30 -4.30 3.59
N VAL A 73 -8.25 -4.98 2.94
CA VAL A 73 -8.26 -5.16 1.48
C VAL A 73 -9.35 -4.29 0.85
N VAL A 74 -8.97 -3.51 -0.15
CA VAL A 74 -9.87 -2.59 -0.86
C VAL A 74 -9.76 -2.77 -2.37
N TYR A 75 -10.78 -2.35 -3.11
CA TYR A 75 -10.75 -2.49 -4.56
C TYR A 75 -9.69 -1.54 -5.17
N ASP A 76 -9.72 -0.27 -4.79
CA ASP A 76 -8.81 0.76 -5.25
C ASP A 76 -8.49 1.77 -4.12
N LEU A 77 -7.55 2.68 -4.36
CA LEU A 77 -7.21 3.72 -3.39
C LEU A 77 -8.35 4.72 -3.16
N GLU A 78 -9.26 4.89 -4.11
CA GLU A 78 -10.43 5.78 -3.94
C GLU A 78 -11.34 5.29 -2.80
N THR A 79 -11.42 3.97 -2.61
CA THR A 79 -12.11 3.34 -1.48
C THR A 79 -11.57 3.85 -0.13
N VAL A 80 -10.28 4.15 0.00
CA VAL A 80 -9.69 4.75 1.22
C VAL A 80 -9.48 6.26 1.10
N GLY A 81 -10.23 6.92 0.21
CA GLY A 81 -10.15 8.38 0.00
C GLY A 81 -8.81 8.84 -0.56
N ASN A 82 -8.09 7.96 -1.26
CA ASN A 82 -6.71 8.15 -1.70
C ASN A 82 -5.73 8.42 -0.55
N THR A 83 -6.04 7.98 0.68
CA THR A 83 -5.20 8.15 1.88
C THR A 83 -4.68 6.81 2.41
N PRO A 84 -3.80 6.09 1.68
CA PRO A 84 -3.29 4.79 2.12
C PRO A 84 -2.53 4.88 3.45
N SER A 85 -1.86 6.01 3.70
CA SER A 85 -1.14 6.30 4.95
C SER A 85 -2.01 6.17 6.18
N ARG A 86 -3.31 6.45 6.07
CA ARG A 86 -4.29 6.33 7.16
C ARG A 86 -4.48 4.89 7.62
N VAL A 87 -4.49 3.97 6.67
CA VAL A 87 -4.66 2.54 6.94
C VAL A 87 -3.34 1.97 7.45
N CYS A 88 -2.24 2.35 6.77
CA CYS A 88 -0.89 1.92 7.07
C CYS A 88 -0.36 2.40 8.44
N GLU A 89 -1.11 3.19 9.20
CA GLU A 89 -0.75 3.47 10.60
C GLU A 89 -0.89 2.24 11.50
N MET A 90 -1.83 1.35 11.15
CA MET A 90 -2.22 0.23 12.02
C MET A 90 -2.31 -1.11 11.28
N PHE A 91 -2.57 -1.10 9.97
CA PHE A 91 -2.84 -2.31 9.19
C PHE A 91 -2.11 -2.27 7.86
N ASP A 92 -1.72 -3.42 7.34
CA ASP A 92 -1.34 -3.53 5.94
C ASP A 92 -2.54 -3.18 5.07
N LEU A 93 -2.31 -2.48 3.97
CA LEU A 93 -3.34 -2.16 2.98
C LEU A 93 -3.04 -2.89 1.68
N GLU A 94 -4.02 -3.66 1.20
CA GLU A 94 -3.96 -4.33 -0.09
C GLU A 94 -4.98 -3.70 -1.05
N THR A 95 -4.55 -3.36 -2.27
CA THR A 95 -5.43 -2.86 -3.33
C THR A 95 -5.58 -3.89 -4.44
N VAL A 96 -6.78 -4.04 -5.01
CA VAL A 96 -7.02 -4.95 -6.15
C VAL A 96 -6.66 -4.30 -7.49
N CYS A 97 -6.96 -3.01 -7.65
CA CYS A 97 -6.81 -2.26 -8.89
C CYS A 97 -6.25 -0.85 -8.62
N PRO A 98 -4.97 -0.58 -8.96
CA PRO A 98 -3.96 -1.57 -9.34
C PRO A 98 -3.61 -2.51 -8.16
N PRO A 99 -3.16 -3.75 -8.41
CA PRO A 99 -2.64 -4.64 -7.37
C PRO A 99 -1.43 -4.02 -6.66
N ALA A 100 -1.53 -3.75 -5.36
CA ALA A 100 -0.39 -3.24 -4.58
C ALA A 100 -0.55 -3.54 -3.09
N THR A 101 0.59 -3.83 -2.44
CA THR A 101 0.72 -4.00 -0.99
C THR A 101 1.37 -2.76 -0.39
N TRP A 102 0.72 -2.20 0.63
CA TRP A 102 1.17 -1.05 1.38
C TRP A 102 1.37 -1.48 2.83
N ALA A 103 2.62 -1.72 3.22
CA ALA A 103 2.95 -2.24 4.54
C ALA A 103 2.68 -1.19 5.63
N ALA A 104 2.19 -1.66 6.78
CA ALA A 104 1.99 -0.87 7.98
C ALA A 104 3.33 -0.31 8.50
N ASN A 105 3.26 0.89 9.06
CA ASN A 105 4.34 1.42 9.88
C ASN A 105 4.34 0.67 11.21
N LEU A 106 5.41 -0.09 11.47
CA LEU A 106 5.59 -0.75 12.77
C LEU A 106 5.48 0.29 13.90
N PRO A 107 4.55 0.11 14.86
CA PRO A 107 4.38 1.04 15.97
C PRO A 107 5.63 1.02 16.85
N GLY A 108 6.34 2.15 16.84
CA GLY A 108 7.63 2.33 17.53
C GLY A 108 8.46 3.49 16.96
N PHE A 109 8.20 3.89 15.71
CA PHE A 109 8.91 4.98 15.01
C PHE A 109 8.01 6.16 14.59
N SER A 110 6.71 6.12 14.90
CA SER A 110 5.75 7.13 14.50
C SER A 110 5.81 8.34 15.41
N ASP A 111 6.45 9.42 14.98
CA ASP A 111 6.36 10.72 15.64
C ASP A 111 4.91 11.24 15.51
N PRO A 112 4.23 11.60 16.63
CA PRO A 112 2.88 12.17 16.62
C PRO A 112 2.71 13.38 15.69
N GLU A 113 3.77 14.18 15.49
CA GLU A 113 3.73 15.33 14.58
C GLU A 113 3.63 14.93 13.10
N HIS A 114 4.06 13.70 12.78
CA HIS A 114 4.06 13.14 11.42
C HIS A 114 2.92 12.16 11.16
N SER A 115 2.15 11.80 12.20
CA SER A 115 1.02 10.88 12.12
C SER A 115 -0.14 11.47 11.28
N HIS A 116 -0.94 10.58 10.70
CA HIS A 116 -2.14 10.90 9.94
C HIS A 116 -3.09 11.75 10.81
N PRO A 117 -3.69 12.80 10.25
CA PRO A 117 -4.68 13.59 10.97
C PRO A 117 -5.93 12.75 11.26
N GLN A 118 -6.32 12.65 12.52
CA GLN A 118 -7.51 11.88 12.92
C GLN A 118 -8.81 12.44 12.35
N GLN A 119 -8.83 13.74 12.04
CA GLN A 119 -9.99 14.44 11.48
C GLN A 119 -9.84 14.68 9.97
N PRO A 120 -10.94 14.63 9.20
CA PRO A 120 -10.94 15.00 7.79
C PRO A 120 -10.38 16.41 7.58
N LEU A 121 -9.49 16.55 6.60
CA LEU A 121 -8.87 17.83 6.27
C LEU A 121 -9.76 18.68 5.36
N THR A 122 -9.75 19.99 5.60
CA THR A 122 -10.19 21.01 4.64
C THR A 122 -9.05 21.39 3.70
N ALA A 123 -9.38 21.97 2.53
CA ALA A 123 -8.36 22.42 1.56
C ALA A 123 -7.34 23.40 2.20
N ASP A 124 -7.81 24.34 3.03
CA ASP A 124 -6.94 25.32 3.69
C ASP A 124 -5.99 24.66 4.70
N THR A 125 -6.52 23.75 5.53
CA THR A 125 -5.70 23.00 6.50
C THR A 125 -4.69 22.10 5.78
N ALA A 126 -5.09 21.47 4.69
CA ALA A 126 -4.21 20.66 3.87
C ALA A 126 -3.09 21.50 3.24
N GLN A 127 -3.40 22.70 2.74
CA GLN A 127 -2.39 23.61 2.23
C GLN A 127 -1.41 24.05 3.33
N GLN A 128 -1.90 24.35 4.53
CA GLN A 128 -1.05 24.69 5.69
C GLN A 128 -0.11 23.53 6.06
N ILE A 129 -0.62 22.29 6.12
CA ILE A 129 0.19 21.10 6.39
C ILE A 129 1.28 20.95 5.32
N MET A 130 0.95 21.15 4.04
CA MET A 130 1.94 21.12 2.95
C MET A 130 3.04 22.18 3.12
N GLN A 131 2.71 23.35 3.68
CA GLN A 131 3.69 24.41 3.97
C GLN A 131 4.55 24.11 5.22
N GLN A 132 3.97 23.52 6.26
CA GLN A 132 4.68 23.17 7.49
C GLN A 132 5.63 22.00 7.28
N HIS A 133 5.19 20.98 6.52
CA HIS A 133 5.95 19.75 6.26
C HIS A 133 6.74 19.82 4.94
N LYS A 134 7.28 21.00 4.57
CA LYS A 134 8.07 21.17 3.32
C LYS A 134 9.22 20.19 3.22
N ASN A 135 9.93 19.95 4.32
CA ASN A 135 11.10 19.08 4.40
C ASN A 135 10.76 17.58 4.47
N CYS A 136 9.52 17.23 4.80
CA CYS A 136 9.11 15.84 4.84
C CYS A 136 8.97 15.26 3.43
N ARG A 137 9.37 14.00 3.24
CA ARG A 137 9.00 13.23 2.05
C ARG A 137 7.56 12.74 2.20
N ALA A 138 6.76 12.88 1.14
CA ALA A 138 5.35 12.50 1.20
C ALA A 138 5.15 11.00 1.49
N VAL A 139 6.05 10.14 1.03
CA VAL A 139 6.00 8.68 1.29
C VAL A 139 6.31 8.34 2.75
N GLU A 140 7.12 9.15 3.43
CA GLU A 140 7.61 8.88 4.78
C GLU A 140 6.84 9.68 5.86
N CYS A 141 5.99 10.63 5.47
CA CYS A 141 5.22 11.48 6.38
C CYS A 141 3.72 11.31 6.12
N PRO A 142 3.04 10.45 6.91
CA PRO A 142 1.61 10.22 6.82
C PRO A 142 0.78 11.51 6.77
N ARG A 143 1.10 12.49 7.61
CA ARG A 143 0.39 13.79 7.64
C ARG A 143 0.47 14.55 6.33
N LYS A 144 1.65 14.58 5.71
CA LYS A 144 1.85 15.23 4.41
C LYS A 144 1.16 14.47 3.29
N ALA A 145 1.20 13.14 3.33
CA ALA A 145 0.48 12.30 2.38
C ALA A 145 -1.03 12.61 2.42
N SER A 146 -1.63 12.69 3.61
CA SER A 146 -3.06 13.02 3.77
C SER A 146 -3.42 14.39 3.22
N ALA A 147 -2.57 15.40 3.47
CA ALA A 147 -2.77 16.73 2.93
C ALA A 147 -2.67 16.76 1.40
N TYR A 148 -1.71 16.04 0.82
CA TYR A 148 -1.60 15.91 -0.63
C TYR A 148 -2.85 15.27 -1.23
N SER A 149 -3.31 14.14 -0.69
CA SER A 149 -4.50 13.44 -1.18
C SER A 149 -5.77 14.28 -1.05
N CYS A 150 -5.91 15.04 0.05
CA CYS A 150 -6.99 16.00 0.22
C CYS A 150 -6.97 17.04 -0.93
N LEU A 151 -5.82 17.67 -1.20
CA LEU A 151 -5.71 18.68 -2.26
C LEU A 151 -5.93 18.12 -3.66
N VAL A 152 -5.56 16.86 -3.91
CA VAL A 152 -5.87 16.17 -5.17
C VAL A 152 -7.38 15.96 -5.31
N ARG A 153 -8.04 15.47 -4.26
CA ARG A 153 -9.50 15.26 -4.24
C ARG A 153 -10.27 16.57 -4.46
N GLU A 154 -9.82 17.67 -3.86
CA GLU A 154 -10.40 19.01 -4.05
C GLU A 154 -10.02 19.67 -5.40
N GLY A 155 -9.30 18.96 -6.28
CA GLY A 155 -8.89 19.46 -7.59
C GLY A 155 -7.85 20.59 -7.55
N LYS A 156 -7.22 20.83 -6.39
CA LYS A 156 -6.19 21.86 -6.19
C LYS A 156 -4.81 21.44 -6.66
N ILE A 157 -4.56 20.13 -6.71
CA ILE A 157 -3.34 19.53 -7.24
C ILE A 157 -3.74 18.52 -8.30
N VAL A 158 -3.16 18.64 -9.49
CA VAL A 158 -3.21 17.60 -10.52
C VAL A 158 -2.03 16.67 -10.27
N PRO A 159 -2.25 15.39 -9.92
CA PRO A 159 -1.17 14.42 -9.81
C PRO A 159 -0.41 14.33 -11.13
N PRO A 160 0.92 14.17 -11.09
CA PRO A 160 1.66 13.87 -12.30
C PRO A 160 1.15 12.56 -12.90
N VAL A 161 0.73 12.59 -14.16
CA VAL A 161 0.26 11.41 -14.90
C VAL A 161 1.40 10.43 -15.18
N ASP A 162 2.62 10.94 -15.28
CA ASP A 162 3.83 10.17 -15.45
C ASP A 162 4.31 9.61 -14.11
N THR A 163 4.67 8.33 -14.11
CA THR A 163 5.28 7.69 -12.94
C THR A 163 6.54 8.44 -12.51
N PRO A 164 6.96 8.35 -11.23
CA PRO A 164 8.24 8.91 -10.78
C PRO A 164 9.42 8.47 -11.65
N ARG A 165 9.38 7.24 -12.19
CA ARG A 165 10.39 6.70 -13.11
C ARG A 165 10.35 7.38 -14.48
N GLU A 166 9.18 7.56 -15.09
CA GLU A 166 9.03 8.24 -16.39
C GLU A 166 9.41 9.72 -16.29
N ARG A 167 9.00 10.43 -15.23
CA ARG A 167 9.40 11.82 -15.00
C ARG A 167 10.89 11.97 -14.79
N ALA A 168 11.52 11.02 -14.12
CA ALA A 168 12.96 10.98 -13.99
C ALA A 168 13.58 10.74 -15.36
N ALA A 169 13.21 9.70 -16.12
CA ALA A 169 13.73 9.44 -17.45
C ALA A 169 13.61 10.65 -18.40
N ALA A 170 12.45 11.32 -18.42
CA ALA A 170 12.18 12.50 -19.23
C ALA A 170 13.05 13.73 -18.88
N ARG A 171 13.51 13.84 -17.62
CA ARG A 171 14.35 14.95 -17.16
C ARG A 171 15.84 14.71 -17.40
N ALA A 172 16.22 13.55 -17.96
CA ALA A 172 17.59 13.09 -18.09
C ALA A 172 18.50 13.32 -16.84
N PRO A 173 18.01 13.25 -15.58
CA PRO A 173 18.93 13.13 -14.47
C PRO A 173 19.60 11.78 -14.67
N ARG A 174 20.92 11.77 -14.65
CA ARG A 174 21.67 10.53 -14.48
C ARG A 174 21.05 9.86 -13.26
N PHE A 175 20.27 8.79 -13.47
CA PHE A 175 19.94 7.88 -12.39
C PHE A 175 21.31 7.50 -11.87
N ARG A 176 21.71 8.01 -10.69
CA ARG A 176 22.72 7.29 -9.93
C ARG A 176 22.08 5.92 -9.80
N PRO A 177 22.71 4.86 -10.31
CA PRO A 177 22.34 3.54 -9.87
C PRO A 177 22.17 3.64 -8.36
N ARG A 178 21.14 2.99 -7.80
CA ARG A 178 21.18 2.54 -6.40
C ARG A 178 22.64 2.13 -6.14
N ARG A 179 23.25 2.42 -4.99
CA ARG A 179 24.55 1.79 -4.67
C ARG A 179 24.33 0.29 -4.80
N THR A 180 24.60 -0.20 -6.00
CA THR A 180 24.63 -1.56 -6.43
C THR A 180 25.83 -2.06 -5.68
N ASN A 181 25.75 -3.28 -5.19
CA ASN A 181 26.95 -4.06 -4.97
C ASN A 181 27.62 -4.30 -6.34
N ASP A 182 27.98 -3.25 -7.07
CA ASP A 182 29.00 -3.28 -8.12
C ASP A 182 30.34 -3.25 -7.40
N ALA A 183 30.55 -4.23 -6.52
CA ALA A 183 31.88 -4.78 -6.43
C ALA A 183 32.20 -5.25 -7.85
N PRO A 184 33.40 -4.97 -8.40
CA PRO A 184 33.86 -5.65 -9.59
C PRO A 184 33.55 -7.13 -9.43
N LEU A 185 32.97 -7.75 -10.46
CA LEU A 185 32.81 -9.19 -10.48
C LEU A 185 34.17 -9.79 -10.09
N PRO A 186 34.23 -10.71 -9.12
CA PRO A 186 35.50 -11.31 -8.75
C PRO A 186 36.16 -11.86 -10.01
N ASP A 187 37.49 -11.69 -10.11
CA ASP A 187 38.25 -12.09 -11.29
C ASP A 187 37.88 -13.53 -11.68
N GLY A 188 37.40 -13.69 -12.92
CA GLY A 188 36.97 -14.98 -13.47
C GLY A 188 35.45 -15.19 -13.59
N VAL A 189 34.61 -14.27 -13.12
CA VAL A 189 33.16 -14.34 -13.40
C VAL A 189 32.83 -13.60 -14.70
N SER A 190 32.52 -14.36 -15.75
CA SER A 190 32.11 -13.82 -17.05
C SER A 190 30.59 -13.84 -17.20
N LEU A 191 30.09 -13.11 -18.20
CA LEU A 191 28.68 -13.16 -18.62
C LEU A 191 28.26 -14.59 -18.98
N GLU A 192 29.15 -15.38 -19.56
CA GLU A 192 28.88 -16.78 -19.92
C GLU A 192 28.65 -17.62 -18.66
N THR A 193 29.45 -17.43 -17.61
CA THR A 193 29.24 -18.11 -16.32
C THR A 193 27.89 -17.78 -15.71
N LEU A 194 27.44 -16.52 -15.82
CA LEU A 194 26.12 -16.11 -15.35
C LEU A 194 25.00 -16.78 -16.16
N LEU A 195 25.12 -16.84 -17.49
CA LEU A 195 24.13 -17.47 -18.35
C LEU A 195 24.05 -18.98 -18.11
N ASP A 196 25.17 -19.65 -17.88
CA ASP A 196 25.22 -21.06 -17.53
C ASP A 196 24.52 -21.35 -16.19
N VAL A 197 24.74 -20.51 -15.18
CA VAL A 197 24.06 -20.65 -13.88
C VAL A 197 22.55 -20.46 -14.04
N LEU A 198 22.12 -19.45 -14.81
CA LEU A 198 20.69 -19.20 -15.06
C LEU A 198 20.04 -20.33 -15.86
N GLY A 199 20.76 -20.89 -16.84
CA GLY A 199 20.34 -22.10 -17.56
C GLY A 199 20.17 -23.28 -16.60
N GLY A 200 21.19 -23.57 -15.81
CA GLY A 200 21.16 -24.66 -14.83
C GLY A 200 20.05 -24.53 -13.79
N LEU A 201 19.75 -23.31 -13.33
CA LEU A 201 18.64 -23.05 -12.39
C LEU A 201 17.26 -23.20 -13.04
N ALA A 202 17.13 -22.80 -14.31
CA ALA A 202 15.92 -23.01 -15.08
C ALA A 202 15.65 -24.51 -15.31
N ASP A 203 16.71 -25.28 -15.57
CA ASP A 203 16.65 -26.74 -15.73
C ASP A 203 16.41 -27.47 -14.40
N TYR A 204 16.93 -26.94 -13.29
CA TYR A 204 16.65 -27.48 -11.96
C TYR A 204 15.18 -27.31 -11.55
N ALA A 205 14.56 -26.19 -11.95
CA ALA A 205 13.14 -25.91 -11.70
C ALA A 205 12.19 -26.82 -12.49
N SER A 206 12.63 -27.39 -13.61
CA SER A 206 11.86 -28.35 -14.42
C SER A 206 12.01 -29.81 -13.96
N VAL A 207 13.09 -30.15 -13.25
CA VAL A 207 13.29 -31.51 -12.66
C VAL A 207 12.46 -31.72 -11.39
N GLY A 208 12.13 -30.66 -10.64
CA GLY A 208 11.29 -30.74 -9.42
C GLY A 208 9.77 -30.93 -9.65
N LYS A 209 9.34 -31.26 -10.87
CA LYS A 209 7.91 -31.41 -11.26
C LYS A 209 7.54 -32.81 -11.76
N GLN A 210 8.39 -33.82 -11.58
CA GLN A 210 8.06 -35.24 -11.83
C GLN A 210 7.76 -35.98 -10.53
#